data_AF-A0A7S3EXY3-F1
#
_entry.id   AF-A0A7S3EXY3-F1
#
_cell.length_a   1.000
_cell.length_b   1.000
_cell.length_c   1.000
_cell.angle_alpha   90.00
_cell.angle_beta   90.00
_cell.angle_gamma   90.00
#
_symmetry.space_group_name_H-M   'P 1'
#
loop_
_entity.id
_entity.type
_entity.pdbx_description
1 polymer ?
#
loop_
_entity_poly.entity_id
_entity_poly.type
_entity_poly.pdbx_seq_one_letter_code
_entity_poly.pdbx_strand_id
1 'polypeptide(L)'
;FIFGLGIPVQPVAIRLRTLLPLEADTVWDPLGTNILFTLFQPFHFFELSLLPAQSCSAGEDSIAFAHRVAVSIGAELSLPATRWSTNDKAVHLQRVKAIGKRAWLRECVA
;
A
#
# COMPACT_ATOMS: atom_id res chain seq x y z
N PHE A 1 -17.10 -0.54 0.34
CA PHE A 1 -16.03 0.26 -0.29
C PHE A 1 -16.15 1.70 0.21
N ILE A 2 -15.05 2.46 0.34
CA ILE A 2 -14.93 3.68 1.21
C ILE A 2 -15.17 5.01 0.45
N PHE A 3 -15.71 4.98 -0.78
CA PHE A 3 -16.04 6.23 -1.49
C PHE A 3 -17.54 6.48 -1.46
N GLY A 4 -17.95 7.66 -0.99
CA GLY A 4 -19.31 8.14 -1.16
C GLY A 4 -19.54 8.45 -2.64
N LEU A 5 -20.37 7.67 -3.33
CA LEU A 5 -20.56 7.74 -4.79
C LEU A 5 -21.09 9.09 -5.31
N GLY A 6 -21.56 9.98 -4.42
CA GLY A 6 -22.03 11.33 -4.76
C GLY A 6 -21.10 12.47 -4.32
N ILE A 7 -19.92 12.17 -3.74
CA ILE A 7 -19.01 13.19 -3.22
C ILE A 7 -17.70 13.14 -4.03
N PRO A 8 -17.20 14.27 -4.54
CA PRO A 8 -15.90 14.32 -5.19
C PRO A 8 -14.80 13.88 -4.22
N VAL A 9 -13.91 13.02 -4.69
CA VAL A 9 -12.76 12.52 -3.93
C VAL A 9 -11.51 13.23 -4.44
N GLN A 10 -10.69 13.78 -3.55
CA GLN A 10 -9.36 14.30 -3.88
C GLN A 10 -8.32 13.19 -3.67
N PRO A 11 -7.71 12.64 -4.74
CA PRO A 11 -6.65 11.65 -4.58
C PRO A 11 -5.38 12.32 -4.06
N VAL A 12 -4.68 11.63 -3.16
CA VAL A 12 -3.41 12.08 -2.60
C VAL A 12 -2.37 10.98 -2.79
N ALA A 13 -1.29 11.29 -3.48
CA ALA A 13 -0.12 10.44 -3.56
C ALA A 13 0.83 10.79 -2.41
N ILE A 14 1.21 9.77 -1.63
CA ILE A 14 2.08 9.92 -0.47
C ILE A 14 3.32 9.05 -0.68
N ARG A 15 4.51 9.67 -0.63
CA ARG A 15 5.78 8.95 -0.61
C ARG A 15 6.47 9.17 0.71
N LEU A 16 6.77 8.07 1.40
CA LEU A 16 7.59 8.09 2.60
C LEU A 16 9.07 7.96 2.21
N ARG A 17 9.91 8.86 2.72
CA ARG A 17 11.36 8.75 2.68
C ARG A 17 11.91 8.66 4.09
N THR A 18 12.75 7.68 4.30
CA THR A 18 13.38 7.38 5.59
C THR A 18 14.86 7.70 5.51
N LEU A 19 15.46 8.16 6.61
CA LEU A 19 16.89 8.48 6.65
C LEU A 19 17.75 7.21 6.50
N LEU A 20 17.31 6.13 7.14
CA LEU A 20 17.92 4.81 7.05
C LEU A 20 16.96 3.86 6.31
N PRO A 21 17.46 2.96 5.44
CA PRO A 21 16.64 1.97 4.76
C PRO A 21 16.33 0.78 5.69
N LEU A 22 15.76 1.06 6.85
CA LEU A 22 15.33 0.02 7.80
C LEU A 22 13.94 -0.45 7.41
N GLU A 23 13.86 -1.63 6.80
CA GLU A 23 12.60 -2.26 6.43
C GLU A 23 12.00 -3.00 7.62
N ALA A 24 10.82 -2.58 8.07
CA ALA A 24 10.06 -3.32 9.07
C ALA A 24 9.32 -4.49 8.40
N ASP A 25 9.68 -5.72 8.75
CA ASP A 25 8.95 -6.91 8.31
C ASP A 25 7.70 -7.07 9.18
N THR A 26 6.56 -6.71 8.61
CA THR A 26 5.26 -6.81 9.31
C THR A 26 4.67 -8.23 9.28
N VAL A 27 5.30 -9.16 8.57
CA VAL A 27 4.81 -10.54 8.39
C VAL A 27 5.45 -11.48 9.40
N TRP A 28 6.78 -11.35 9.60
CA TRP A 28 7.56 -12.33 10.36
C TRP A 28 8.32 -11.77 11.54
N ASP A 29 8.71 -10.49 11.52
CA ASP A 29 9.56 -9.99 12.58
C ASP A 29 8.75 -9.79 13.87
N PRO A 30 9.31 -10.17 15.03
CA PRO A 30 8.69 -9.88 16.31
C PRO A 30 8.44 -8.39 16.47
N LEU A 31 7.32 -8.03 17.09
CA LEU A 31 6.95 -6.64 17.34
C LEU A 31 8.09 -5.84 18.01
N GLY A 32 8.80 -6.46 18.96
CA GLY A 32 9.93 -5.83 19.64
C GLY A 32 11.08 -5.43 18.70
N THR A 33 11.39 -6.25 17.69
CA THR A 33 12.42 -5.93 16.68
C THR A 33 12.00 -4.72 15.83
N ASN A 34 10.74 -4.70 15.37
CA ASN A 34 10.20 -3.58 14.61
C ASN A 34 10.18 -2.28 15.43
N ILE A 35 9.85 -2.35 16.71
CA ILE A 35 9.92 -1.19 17.62
C ILE A 35 11.36 -0.70 17.74
N LEU A 36 12.32 -1.61 17.98
CA LEU A 36 13.73 -1.26 18.09
C LEU A 36 14.22 -0.53 16.82
N PHE A 37 13.93 -1.05 15.62
CA PHE A 37 14.30 -0.39 14.37
C PHE A 37 13.62 0.97 14.19
N THR A 38 12.35 1.09 14.61
CA THR A 38 11.64 2.38 14.58
C THR A 38 12.31 3.42 15.46
N LEU A 39 12.86 3.04 16.63
CA LEU A 39 13.59 3.96 17.51
C LEU A 39 14.86 4.52 16.87
N PHE A 40 15.48 3.79 15.93
CA PHE A 40 16.62 4.28 15.16
C PHE A 40 16.23 5.23 14.01
N GLN A 41 14.94 5.51 13.85
CA GLN A 41 14.41 6.38 12.79
C GLN A 41 13.72 7.61 13.40
N PRO A 42 14.49 8.63 13.82
CA PRO A 42 13.98 9.72 14.66
C PRO A 42 12.93 10.59 13.98
N PHE A 43 12.91 10.64 12.65
CA PHE A 43 11.91 11.36 11.87
C PHE A 43 11.74 10.73 10.49
N HIS A 44 10.63 11.07 9.85
CA HIS A 44 10.20 10.59 8.54
C HIS A 44 9.91 11.78 7.64
N PHE A 45 10.33 11.71 6.38
CA PHE A 45 9.97 12.71 5.39
C PHE A 45 8.81 12.20 4.56
N PHE A 46 7.74 12.98 4.49
CA PHE A 46 6.57 12.67 3.67
C PHE A 46 6.49 13.66 2.52
N GLU A 47 6.51 13.15 1.30
CA GLU A 47 6.20 13.92 0.10
C GLU A 47 4.73 13.68 -0.24
N LEU A 48 3.97 14.77 -0.36
CA LEU A 48 2.53 14.74 -0.64
C LEU A 48 2.27 15.43 -1.98
N SER A 49 1.72 14.70 -2.94
CA SER A 49 1.19 15.26 -4.18
C SER A 49 -0.33 15.20 -4.16
N LEU A 50 -0.98 16.36 -4.29
CA LEU A 50 -2.43 16.45 -4.41
C LEU A 50 -2.81 16.36 -5.88
N LEU A 51 -3.55 15.31 -6.26
CA LEU A 51 -4.03 15.12 -7.63
C LEU A 51 -5.41 15.76 -7.80
N PRO A 52 -5.83 16.15 -9.02
CA PRO A 52 -7.14 16.74 -9.26
C PRO A 52 -8.29 15.91 -8.68
N ALA A 53 -9.32 16.59 -8.16
CA ALA A 53 -10.54 15.96 -7.66
C ALA A 53 -11.19 15.09 -8.74
N GLN A 54 -11.64 13.91 -8.35
CA GLN A 54 -12.32 12.96 -9.22
C GLN A 54 -13.70 12.63 -8.66
N SER A 55 -14.69 12.64 -9.54
CA SER A 55 -16.06 12.20 -9.23
C SER A 55 -16.39 10.93 -9.99
N CYS A 56 -17.34 10.16 -9.46
CA CYS A 56 -17.91 9.01 -10.15
C CYS A 56 -18.65 9.48 -11.41
N SER A 57 -18.39 8.85 -12.56
CA SER A 57 -19.13 9.14 -13.79
C SER A 57 -20.50 8.46 -13.80
N ALA A 58 -21.46 9.00 -14.55
CA ALA A 58 -22.80 8.43 -14.65
C ALA A 58 -22.74 7.00 -15.25
N GLY A 59 -23.08 6.00 -14.44
CA GLY A 59 -23.04 4.58 -14.82
C GLY A 59 -21.70 3.87 -14.55
N GLU A 60 -20.72 4.54 -13.95
CA GLU A 60 -19.47 3.93 -13.51
C GLU A 60 -19.70 3.10 -12.24
N ASP A 61 -19.22 1.85 -12.21
CA ASP A 61 -19.25 1.04 -11.00
C ASP A 61 -18.24 1.56 -9.97
N SER A 62 -18.57 1.41 -8.70
CA SER A 62 -17.74 1.81 -7.55
C SER A 62 -16.33 1.23 -7.59
N ILE A 63 -16.17 -0.02 -8.06
CA ILE A 63 -14.88 -0.70 -8.18
C ILE A 63 -14.07 -0.11 -9.34
N ALA A 64 -14.73 0.20 -10.46
CA ALA A 64 -14.11 0.84 -11.61
C ALA A 64 -13.60 2.24 -11.26
N PHE A 65 -14.41 3.02 -10.52
CA PHE A 65 -14.03 4.33 -10.01
C PHE A 65 -12.79 4.24 -9.10
N ALA A 66 -12.80 3.32 -8.15
CA ALA A 66 -11.67 3.12 -7.24
C ALA A 66 -10.39 2.73 -7.96
N HIS A 67 -10.49 1.85 -8.97
CA HIS A 67 -9.36 1.45 -9.79
C HIS A 67 -8.80 2.63 -10.58
N ARG A 68 -9.64 3.49 -11.15
CA ARG A 68 -9.21 4.70 -11.86
C ARG A 68 -8.46 5.68 -10.95
N VAL A 69 -8.96 5.89 -9.72
CA VAL A 69 -8.27 6.68 -8.70
C VAL A 69 -6.91 6.06 -8.36
N ALA A 70 -6.85 4.74 -8.17
CA ALA A 70 -5.60 4.03 -7.88
C ALA A 70 -4.60 4.12 -9.03
N VAL A 71 -5.04 4.04 -10.29
CA VAL A 71 -4.20 4.25 -11.49
C VAL A 71 -3.62 5.66 -11.50
N SER A 72 -4.42 6.67 -11.16
CA SER A 72 -3.96 8.06 -11.12
C SER A 72 -2.86 8.26 -10.07
N ILE A 73 -3.06 7.73 -8.85
CA ILE A 73 -2.07 7.77 -7.77
C ILE A 73 -0.81 6.97 -8.15
N GLY A 74 -0.99 5.79 -8.75
CA GLY A 74 0.11 4.94 -9.20
C GLY A 74 0.97 5.62 -10.24
N ALA A 75 0.36 6.30 -11.22
CA ALA A 75 1.08 7.08 -12.23
C ALA A 75 1.97 8.17 -11.61
N GLU A 76 1.43 8.94 -10.66
CA GLU A 76 2.19 9.97 -9.92
C GLU A 76 3.36 9.37 -9.11
N LEU A 77 3.14 8.21 -8.49
CA LEU A 77 4.17 7.54 -7.70
C LEU A 77 5.16 6.71 -8.53
N SER A 78 4.93 6.57 -9.84
CA SER A 78 5.63 5.61 -10.73
C SER A 78 5.51 4.16 -10.26
N LEU A 79 4.32 3.80 -9.76
CA LEU A 79 3.98 2.47 -9.28
C LEU A 79 2.81 1.87 -10.09
N PRO A 80 2.84 0.56 -10.41
CA PRO A 80 1.72 -0.08 -11.07
C PRO A 80 0.51 -0.16 -10.12
N ALA A 81 -0.64 0.31 -10.57
CA ALA A 81 -1.89 0.09 -9.84
C ALA A 81 -2.27 -1.40 -9.91
N THR A 82 -2.57 -1.98 -8.75
CA THR A 82 -2.95 -3.39 -8.63
C THR A 82 -4.45 -3.52 -8.41
N ARG A 83 -4.99 -4.67 -8.81
CA ARG A 83 -6.41 -5.02 -8.57
C ARG A 83 -6.61 -5.72 -7.23
N TRP A 84 -5.58 -5.79 -6.40
CA TRP A 84 -5.64 -6.50 -5.13
C TRP A 84 -6.51 -5.76 -4.13
N SER A 85 -7.40 -6.52 -3.52
CA SER A 85 -8.26 -6.08 -2.44
C SER A 85 -7.61 -6.33 -1.09
N THR A 86 -8.21 -5.77 -0.02
CA THR A 86 -7.83 -6.08 1.36
C THR A 86 -7.96 -7.57 1.68
N ASN A 87 -8.91 -8.27 1.05
CA ASN A 87 -9.11 -9.70 1.27
C ASN A 87 -7.94 -10.52 0.70
N ASP A 88 -7.42 -10.13 -0.46
CA ASP A 88 -6.26 -10.78 -1.08
C ASP A 88 -5.03 -10.69 -0.18
N LYS A 89 -4.85 -9.55 0.52
CA LYS A 89 -3.81 -9.39 1.53
C LYS A 89 -3.94 -10.40 2.68
N ALA A 90 -5.15 -10.62 3.18
CA ALA A 90 -5.39 -11.55 4.29
C ALA A 90 -5.05 -13.01 3.88
N VAL A 91 -5.53 -13.43 2.71
CA VAL A 91 -5.23 -14.76 2.15
C VAL A 91 -3.73 -14.93 1.91
N HIS A 92 -3.07 -13.91 1.33
CA HIS A 92 -1.63 -13.94 1.11
C HIS A 92 -0.85 -14.09 2.42
N LEU A 93 -1.20 -13.31 3.45
CA LEU A 93 -0.55 -13.39 4.76
C LEU A 93 -0.73 -14.77 5.42
N GLN A 94 -1.91 -15.38 5.32
CA GLN A 94 -2.16 -16.74 5.82
C GLN A 94 -1.26 -17.76 5.12
N ARG A 95 -1.18 -17.68 3.78
CA ARG A 95 -0.33 -18.57 2.98
C ARG A 95 1.15 -18.41 3.31
N VAL A 96 1.64 -17.17 3.36
CA VAL A 96 3.03 -16.86 3.69
C VAL A 96 3.35 -17.41 5.08
N LYS A 97 2.48 -17.14 6.08
CA LYS A 97 2.59 -17.67 7.44
C LYS A 97 2.69 -19.20 7.52
N ALA A 98 1.91 -19.91 6.70
CA ALA A 98 1.94 -21.38 6.66
C ALA A 98 3.23 -21.96 6.06
N ILE A 99 3.82 -21.29 5.05
CA ILE A 99 5.05 -21.75 4.37
C ILE A 99 6.30 -21.52 5.24
N GLY A 100 6.32 -20.42 5.99
CA GLY A 100 7.47 -20.03 6.82
C GLY A 100 8.53 -19.20 6.07
N LYS A 101 9.15 -18.25 6.78
CA LYS A 101 10.09 -17.24 6.23
C LYS A 101 11.19 -17.83 5.35
N ARG A 102 11.87 -18.90 5.81
CA ARG A 102 13.02 -19.51 5.09
C ARG A 102 12.66 -20.24 3.80
N ALA A 103 11.46 -20.81 3.71
CA ALA A 103 11.00 -21.48 2.50
C ALA A 103 10.55 -20.44 1.47
N TRP A 104 9.76 -19.45 1.90
CA TRP A 104 9.30 -18.36 1.05
C TRP A 104 10.45 -17.55 0.44
N LEU A 105 11.46 -17.19 1.22
CA LEU A 105 12.63 -16.46 0.70
C LEU A 105 13.43 -17.25 -0.35
N ARG A 106 13.41 -18.59 -0.29
CA ARG A 106 14.08 -19.42 -1.30
C ARG A 106 13.30 -19.47 -2.62
N GLU A 107 11.97 -19.44 -2.57
CA GLU A 107 11.12 -19.41 -3.75
C GLU A 107 11.18 -18.05 -4.47
N CYS A 108 11.37 -16.94 -3.75
CA CYS A 108 11.38 -15.60 -4.35
C CYS A 108 12.74 -15.14 -4.91
N VAL A 109 13.83 -15.80 -4.52
CA VAL A 109 15.21 -15.45 -4.95
C VAL A 109 15.71 -16.37 -6.07
N ALA A 110 14.98 -17.47 -6.35
CA ALA A 110 15.22 -18.36 -7.48
C ALA A 110 14.56 -17.83 -8.77
#